data_AF-X1HZG1-F1
#
_entry.id   AF-X1HZG1-F1
#
_cell.length_a   1.000
_cell.length_b   1.000
_cell.length_c   1.000
_cell.angle_alpha   90.00
_cell.angle_beta   90.00
_cell.angle_gamma   90.00
#
_symmetry.space_group_name_H-M   'P 1'
#
loop_
_entity.id
_entity.type
_entity.pdbx_description
1 polymer ?
#
loop_
_entity_poly.entity_id
_entity_poly.type
_entity_poly.pdbx_seq_one_letter_code
_entity_poly.pdbx_strand_id
1 'polypeptide(L)' 'RGQWFDWLGGIKIFPMFHPSYLLRNEATFPGSPKDLTWKDIKTLKQAIANL' A
#
# COMPACT_ATOMS: atom_id res chain seq x y z
N ARG A 1 -3.07 -2.59 6.48
CA ARG A 1 -2.42 -2.10 5.24
C ARG A 1 -1.55 -3.20 4.66
N GLY A 2 -1.18 -3.15 3.39
CA GLY A 2 -0.22 -4.10 2.80
C GLY A 2 -0.71 -5.55 2.75
N GLN A 3 -2.03 -5.75 2.85
CA GLN A 3 -2.68 -7.06 2.85
C GLN A 3 -3.84 -7.01 1.85
N TRP A 4 -4.08 -8.13 1.19
CA TRP A 4 -5.20 -8.29 0.26
C TRP A 4 -6.46 -8.72 1.00
N PHE A 5 -7.58 -8.15 0.61
CA PHE A 5 -8.90 -8.51 1.11
C PHE A 5 -9.84 -8.69 -0.07
N ASP A 6 -10.73 -9.67 0.02
CA ASP A 6 -11.80 -9.85 -0.96
C ASP A 6 -13.01 -9.01 -0.55
N TRP A 7 -13.62 -8.35 -1.53
CA TRP A 7 -14.81 -7.54 -1.37
C TRP A 7 -15.92 -8.01 -2.31
N LEU A 8 -17.13 -7.49 -2.05
CA LEU A 8 -18.32 -7.75 -2.85
C LEU A 8 -18.05 -7.53 -4.34
N GLY A 9 -18.57 -8.43 -5.17
CA GLY A 9 -18.41 -8.37 -6.62
C GLY A 9 -17.05 -8.86 -7.14
N GLY A 10 -16.28 -9.61 -6.34
CA GLY A 10 -14.98 -10.15 -6.75
C GLY A 10 -13.87 -9.09 -6.81
N ILE A 11 -14.11 -7.92 -6.19
CA ILE A 11 -13.15 -6.83 -6.15
C ILE A 11 -12.11 -7.12 -5.06
N LYS A 12 -10.83 -7.05 -5.42
CA LYS A 12 -9.74 -7.13 -4.44
C LYS A 12 -9.40 -5.76 -3.90
N ILE A 13 -9.38 -5.63 -2.58
CA ILE A 13 -9.01 -4.42 -1.85
C ILE A 13 -7.59 -4.57 -1.30
N PHE A 14 -6.78 -3.53 -1.47
CA PHE A 14 -5.44 -3.44 -0.91
C PHE A 14 -5.27 -2.13 -0.13
N PRO A 15 -5.48 -2.12 1.20
CA PRO A 15 -5.40 -0.92 2.00
C PRO A 15 -3.95 -0.43 2.14
N MET A 16 -3.74 0.88 1.97
CA MET A 16 -2.44 1.55 2.14
C MET A 16 -2.59 2.79 3.03
N PHE A 17 -1.47 3.40 3.43
CA PHE A 17 -1.50 4.68 4.13
C PHE A 17 -2.03 5.79 3.22
N HIS A 18 -2.86 6.69 3.78
CA HIS A 18 -3.34 7.87 3.07
C HIS A 18 -2.19 8.86 2.82
N PRO A 19 -2.10 9.54 1.66
CA PRO A 19 -1.02 10.49 1.38
C PRO A 19 -0.86 11.59 2.45
N SER A 20 -1.95 12.15 2.96
CA SER A 20 -1.89 13.15 4.04
C SER A 20 -1.31 12.61 5.36
N TYR A 21 -1.38 11.30 5.61
CA TYR A 21 -0.73 10.69 6.77
C TYR A 21 0.81 10.71 6.63
N LEU A 22 1.31 10.53 5.40
CA LEU A 22 2.74 10.54 5.09
C LEU A 22 3.35 11.93 5.19
N LEU A 23 2.59 12.98 4.85
CA LEU A 23 3.02 14.37 5.01
C LEU A 23 3.24 14.74 6.48
N ARG A 24 2.48 14.14 7.40
CA ARG A 24 2.63 14.36 8.85
C ARG A 24 3.72 13.49 9.48
N ASN A 25 4.20 12.46 8.77
CA ASN A 25 5.15 11.48 9.28
C ASN A 25 6.28 11.30 8.27
N GLU A 26 7.20 12.25 8.26
CA GLU A 26 8.16 12.40 7.15
C GLU A 26 9.32 11.40 7.17
N ALA A 27 9.45 10.61 8.23
CA ALA A 27 10.56 9.71 8.46
C ALA A 27 10.80 8.73 7.29
N THR A 28 12.07 8.46 7.01
CA THR A 28 12.52 7.62 5.88
C THR A 28 13.30 6.37 6.31
N PHE A 29 13.39 6.11 7.62
CA PHE A 29 14.04 4.90 8.13
C PHE A 29 13.29 3.62 7.71
N PRO A 30 13.96 2.46 7.62
CA PRO A 30 13.30 1.20 7.30
C PRO A 30 12.15 0.89 8.26
N GLY A 31 10.96 0.63 7.72
CA GLY A 31 9.74 0.45 8.51
C GLY A 31 8.96 1.75 8.79
N SER A 32 9.42 2.91 8.33
CA SER A 32 8.65 4.15 8.39
C SER A 32 7.39 4.09 7.50
N PRO A 33 6.37 4.94 7.73
CA PRO A 33 5.19 4.99 6.87
C PRO A 33 5.49 5.15 5.38
N LYS A 34 6.54 5.91 5.03
CA LYS A 34 6.97 6.10 3.64
C LYS A 34 7.59 4.83 3.06
N ASP A 35 8.53 4.19 3.77
CA ASP A 35 9.14 2.91 3.32
C ASP A 35 8.09 1.82 3.13
N LEU A 36 7.18 1.73 4.10
CA LEU A 36 6.07 0.80 4.09
C LEU A 36 5.11 1.04 2.91
N THR A 37 4.75 2.29 2.62
CA THR A 37 3.91 2.62 1.45
C THR A 37 4.61 2.31 0.13
N TRP A 38 5.94 2.51 0.06
CA TRP A 38 6.70 2.19 -1.14
C TRP A 38 6.71 0.69 -1.45
N LYS A 39 6.84 -0.15 -0.42
CA LYS A 39 6.71 -1.61 -0.54
C LYS A 39 5.31 -1.99 -1.01
N ASP A 40 4.28 -1.40 -0.41
CA ASP A 40 2.88 -1.62 -0.76
C ASP A 40 2.61 -1.30 -2.26
N ILE A 41 3.12 -0.18 -2.78
CA ILE A 41 2.98 0.22 -4.20
C ILE A 41 3.69 -0.77 -5.14
N LYS A 42 4.87 -1.29 -4.78
CA LYS A 42 5.56 -2.30 -5.59
C LYS A 42 4.75 -3.59 -5.70
N THR A 43 4.19 -4.05 -4.59
CA THR A 43 3.28 -5.21 -4.58
C THR A 43 2.06 -4.97 -5.46
N LEU A 44 1.46 -3.78 -5.40
CA LEU A 44 0.33 -3.42 -6.27
C LEU A 44 0.70 -3.43 -7.76
N LYS A 45 1.86 -2.85 -8.11
CA LYS A 45 2.36 -2.85 -9.49
C LYS A 45 2.56 -4.28 -10.02
N GLN A 46 3.11 -5.17 -9.19
CA GLN A 46 3.27 -6.59 -9.55
C GLN A 46 1.92 -7.29 -9.74
N ALA A 47 0.95 -7.03 -8.86
CA ALA A 47 -0.39 -7.61 -8.99
C ALA A 47 -1.10 -7.16 -10.27
N ILE A 48 -0.98 -5.88 -10.65
CA ILE A 48 -1.56 -5.35 -11.88
C ILE A 48 -0.87 -5.92 -13.12
N ALA A 49 0.45 -6.11 -13.09
CA ALA A 49 1.19 -6.68 -14.22
C ALA A 49 0.87 -8.17 -14.47
N ASN A 50 0.36 -8.87 -13.46
CA ASN A 50 -0.03 -10.28 -13.53
C ASN A 50 -1.53 -10.50 -13.83
N LEU A 51 -2.28 -9.42 -14.09
CA LEU A 51 -3.67 -9.45 -14.57
C LEU A 51 -3.69 -9.44 -16.11
#